data_AF-A0A6I7XVH1-F1
#
_entry.id   AF-A0A6I7XVH1-F1
#
_cell.length_a   1.000
_cell.length_b   1.000
_cell.length_c   1.000
_cell.angle_alpha   90.00
_cell.angle_beta   90.00
_cell.angle_gamma   90.00
#
_symmetry.space_group_name_H-M   'P 1'
#
loop_
_entity.id
_entity.type
_entity.pdbx_description
1 polymer ?
#
loop_
_entity_poly.entity_id
_entity_poly.type
_entity_poly.pdbx_seq_one_letter_code
_entity_poly.pdbx_strand_id
1 'polypeptide(L)'
;MGMLTGVPRTVRLLALGAFFNAMVSFTFVYLFVYLTGPRGLTVPQAGLLTGIGGIGLVAGNFTGGWFGDRYGHRRMLLLGSCAGGAVLVALPVLPLPALYAVLPLAQYATGVVRAANSALVAVSVPGGGRRQSFALTRFASNGGFTVGPPVGALIAARFSYDWLFLLDGVGTLLLACYAARILPARGTAHSRPAPPPPGAPGLWRELRARPAVPVLLAAIVCVDLVYRQQYSTLPVFLADHGHGTAFYGWLIAVNGGVILCLELPAAHALRARAPLGIVGTGLLLVGAGYALLIPGDGAAFAVLMMVSLTLGEILYKTTATAYVADQAPAHAQGRFQSLYAGASISGQVLAPPLGGALYATAPALLWPACAVLACLAGCAVLAARRLPVSPVPVPAARRPDAETGSPARPRSG
;
A
#
# COMPACT_ATOMS: atom_id res chain seq x y z
N MET A 1 8.93 -17.12 21.93
CA MET A 1 8.52 -18.14 20.94
C MET A 1 7.08 -18.67 21.18
N GLY A 2 6.14 -17.80 21.63
CA GLY A 2 4.77 -18.18 22.01
C GLY A 2 3.63 -17.53 21.19
N MET A 3 3.95 -16.81 20.11
CA MET A 3 2.94 -16.14 19.27
C MET A 3 2.25 -17.09 18.26
N LEU A 4 2.79 -18.30 18.03
CA LEU A 4 2.33 -19.21 16.96
C LEU A 4 1.51 -20.41 17.46
N THR A 5 1.57 -20.75 18.76
CA THR A 5 0.97 -21.96 19.33
C THR A 5 -0.55 -21.88 19.54
N GLY A 6 -1.18 -20.74 19.24
CA GLY A 6 -2.64 -20.55 19.30
C GLY A 6 -3.28 -20.04 17.99
N VAL A 7 -2.55 -19.99 16.88
CA VAL A 7 -3.04 -19.40 15.63
C VAL A 7 -3.84 -20.44 14.81
N PRO A 8 -5.11 -20.17 14.46
CA PRO A 8 -5.92 -21.09 13.66
C PRO A 8 -5.22 -21.51 12.36
N ARG A 9 -5.40 -22.77 11.94
CA ARG A 9 -4.78 -23.31 10.71
C ARG A 9 -5.03 -22.42 9.49
N THR A 10 -6.25 -21.88 9.34
CA THR A 10 -6.61 -20.96 8.26
C THR A 10 -5.75 -19.70 8.25
N VAL A 11 -5.48 -19.11 9.42
CA VAL A 11 -4.68 -17.88 9.53
C VAL A 11 -3.21 -18.14 9.20
N ARG A 12 -2.66 -19.30 9.59
CA ARG A 12 -1.31 -19.73 9.18
C ARG A 12 -1.20 -19.93 7.67
N LEU A 13 -2.20 -20.57 7.07
CA LEU A 13 -2.24 -20.82 5.62
C LEU A 13 -2.39 -19.51 4.81
N LEU A 14 -3.17 -18.54 5.31
CA LEU A 14 -3.29 -17.21 4.70
C LEU A 14 -1.99 -16.42 4.82
N ALA A 15 -1.34 -16.44 5.99
CA ALA A 15 -0.04 -15.79 6.18
C ALA A 15 1.03 -16.40 5.27
N LEU A 16 1.06 -17.74 5.13
CA LEU A 16 1.97 -18.42 4.21
C LEU A 16 1.72 -18.01 2.75
N GLY A 17 0.46 -17.97 2.32
CA GLY A 17 0.10 -17.49 0.98
C GLY A 17 0.51 -16.03 0.75
N ALA A 18 0.33 -15.17 1.76
CA ALA A 18 0.72 -13.77 1.71
C ALA A 18 2.25 -13.56 1.65
N PHE A 19 3.02 -14.41 2.34
CA PHE A 19 4.49 -14.45 2.24
C PHE A 19 4.93 -14.80 0.83
N PHE A 20 4.45 -15.93 0.29
CA PHE A 20 4.84 -16.36 -1.06
C PHE A 20 4.39 -15.36 -2.14
N ASN A 21 3.17 -14.83 -2.03
CA ASN A 21 2.68 -13.80 -2.94
C ASN A 21 3.59 -12.57 -2.94
N ALA A 22 3.98 -12.07 -1.76
CA ALA A 22 4.86 -10.92 -1.64
C ALA A 22 6.29 -11.22 -2.13
N MET A 23 6.79 -12.43 -1.90
CA MET A 23 8.12 -12.87 -2.34
C MET A 23 8.23 -12.91 -3.87
N VAL A 24 7.18 -13.35 -4.57
CA VAL A 24 7.18 -13.45 -6.04
C VAL A 24 6.65 -12.21 -6.77
N SER A 25 6.28 -11.14 -6.04
CA SER A 25 5.78 -9.88 -6.60
C SER A 25 6.89 -9.03 -7.27
N PHE A 26 7.66 -9.65 -8.15
CA PHE A 26 8.82 -9.04 -8.81
C PHE A 26 8.42 -7.90 -9.74
N THR A 27 7.25 -7.98 -10.38
CA THR A 27 6.75 -6.92 -11.28
C THR A 27 6.71 -5.58 -10.58
N PHE A 28 6.31 -5.55 -9.31
CA PHE A 28 6.22 -4.29 -8.57
C PHE A 28 7.59 -3.60 -8.39
N VAL A 29 8.67 -4.38 -8.29
CA VAL A 29 10.02 -3.89 -7.97
C VAL A 29 10.87 -3.70 -9.23
N TYR A 30 10.73 -4.58 -10.22
CA TYR A 30 11.65 -4.65 -11.36
C TYR A 30 11.04 -4.18 -12.69
N LEU A 31 9.73 -3.89 -12.76
CA LEU A 31 9.09 -3.49 -14.02
C LEU A 31 9.77 -2.27 -14.65
N PHE A 32 10.10 -1.24 -13.88
CA PHE A 32 10.69 -0.03 -14.46
C PHE A 32 12.08 -0.30 -15.06
N VAL A 33 12.93 -1.04 -14.34
CA VAL A 33 14.27 -1.43 -14.80
C VAL A 33 14.21 -2.38 -15.99
N TYR A 34 13.20 -3.25 -16.03
CA TYR A 34 12.95 -4.11 -17.17
C TYR A 34 12.61 -3.31 -18.43
N LEU A 35 11.78 -2.28 -18.28
CA LEU A 35 11.38 -1.41 -19.37
C LEU A 35 12.57 -0.58 -19.89
N THR A 36 13.38 0.00 -19.00
CA THR A 36 14.51 0.84 -19.41
C THR A 36 15.75 0.05 -19.84
N GLY A 37 15.96 -1.16 -19.28
CA GLY A 37 17.09 -2.02 -19.61
C GLY A 37 16.78 -2.94 -20.80
N PRO A 38 16.39 -4.21 -20.58
CA PRO A 38 16.17 -5.20 -21.66
C PRO A 38 15.22 -4.76 -22.78
N ARG A 39 14.20 -3.95 -22.45
CA ARG A 39 13.25 -3.45 -23.46
C ARG A 39 13.70 -2.18 -24.17
N GLY A 40 14.75 -1.53 -23.69
CA GLY A 40 15.37 -0.36 -24.33
C GLY A 40 14.49 0.89 -24.38
N LEU A 41 13.49 1.02 -23.51
CA LEU A 41 12.69 2.24 -23.44
C LEU A 41 13.51 3.37 -22.81
N THR A 42 13.24 4.59 -23.26
CA THR A 42 13.74 5.76 -22.52
C THR A 42 13.04 5.87 -21.17
N VAL A 43 13.70 6.52 -20.20
CA VAL A 43 13.16 6.73 -18.84
C VAL A 43 11.75 7.38 -18.86
N PRO A 44 11.47 8.40 -19.70
CA PRO A 44 10.12 8.95 -19.83
C PRO A 44 9.10 7.97 -20.40
N GLN A 45 9.49 7.14 -21.38
CA GLN A 45 8.59 6.12 -21.95
C GLN A 45 8.23 5.06 -20.92
N ALA A 46 9.20 4.58 -20.13
CA ALA A 46 8.95 3.66 -19.03
C ALA A 46 8.06 4.31 -17.95
N GLY A 47 8.30 5.58 -17.62
CA GLY A 47 7.46 6.38 -16.74
C GLY A 47 6.01 6.48 -17.20
N LEU A 48 5.80 6.83 -18.47
CA LEU A 48 4.47 6.92 -19.06
C LEU A 48 3.76 5.56 -19.05
N LEU A 49 4.44 4.50 -19.52
CA LEU A 49 3.85 3.16 -19.59
C LEU A 49 3.46 2.62 -18.21
N THR A 50 4.31 2.82 -17.21
CA THR A 50 4.02 2.44 -15.81
C THR A 50 2.88 3.30 -15.23
N GLY A 51 2.83 4.59 -15.56
CA GLY A 51 1.76 5.51 -15.16
C GLY A 51 0.40 5.12 -15.74
N ILE A 52 0.32 4.79 -17.04
CA ILE A 52 -0.90 4.28 -17.68
C ILE A 52 -1.31 2.96 -17.00
N GLY A 53 -0.35 2.09 -16.68
CA GLY A 53 -0.58 0.91 -15.83
C GLY A 53 -1.27 1.27 -14.52
N GLY A 54 -0.78 2.29 -13.82
CA GLY A 54 -1.35 2.81 -12.59
C GLY A 54 -2.81 3.28 -12.71
N ILE A 55 -3.23 3.84 -13.84
CA ILE A 55 -4.64 4.17 -14.11
C ILE A 55 -5.50 2.90 -14.09
N GLY A 56 -5.01 1.82 -14.71
CA GLY A 56 -5.63 0.50 -14.64
C GLY A 56 -5.80 0.03 -13.19
N LEU A 57 -4.74 0.11 -12.38
CA LEU A 57 -4.76 -0.26 -10.96
C LEU A 57 -5.85 0.50 -10.18
N VAL A 58 -5.94 1.81 -10.38
CA VAL A 58 -6.96 2.66 -9.74
C VAL A 58 -8.36 2.21 -10.15
N ALA A 59 -8.60 2.10 -11.46
CA ALA A 59 -9.90 1.70 -12.00
C ALA A 59 -10.33 0.31 -11.47
N GLY A 60 -9.40 -0.64 -11.43
CA GLY A 60 -9.64 -1.98 -10.90
C GLY A 60 -9.99 -1.98 -9.42
N ASN A 61 -9.30 -1.16 -8.62
CA ASN A 61 -9.56 -1.06 -7.19
C ASN A 61 -10.94 -0.47 -6.88
N PHE A 62 -11.40 0.54 -7.66
CA PHE A 62 -12.72 1.12 -7.49
C PHE A 62 -13.85 0.21 -7.99
N THR A 63 -13.66 -0.42 -9.14
CA THR A 63 -14.71 -1.25 -9.75
C THR A 63 -14.76 -2.67 -9.16
N GLY A 64 -13.65 -3.18 -8.64
CA GLY A 64 -13.53 -4.54 -8.10
C GLY A 64 -14.46 -4.83 -6.93
N GLY A 65 -14.76 -3.83 -6.10
CA GLY A 65 -15.76 -3.95 -5.03
C GLY A 65 -17.16 -4.15 -5.60
N TRP A 66 -17.57 -3.33 -6.57
CA TRP A 66 -18.87 -3.44 -7.23
C TRP A 66 -19.06 -4.79 -7.94
N PHE A 67 -18.04 -5.24 -8.70
CA PHE A 67 -18.05 -6.55 -9.34
C PHE A 67 -18.06 -7.69 -8.30
N GLY A 68 -17.32 -7.53 -7.20
CA GLY A 68 -17.28 -8.48 -6.10
C GLY A 68 -18.62 -8.63 -5.38
N ASP A 69 -19.31 -7.52 -5.15
CA ASP A 69 -20.66 -7.49 -4.57
C ASP A 69 -21.68 -8.18 -5.50
N ARG A 70 -21.64 -7.86 -6.81
CA ARG A 70 -22.61 -8.38 -7.78
C ARG A 70 -22.39 -9.84 -8.17
N TYR A 71 -21.14 -10.25 -8.37
CA TYR A 71 -20.80 -11.55 -8.96
C TYR A 71 -20.09 -12.50 -7.98
N GLY A 72 -19.67 -11.99 -6.82
CA GLY A 72 -18.99 -12.72 -5.75
C GLY A 72 -17.49 -12.42 -5.68
N HIS A 73 -17.03 -11.95 -4.52
CA HIS A 73 -15.63 -11.58 -4.27
C HIS A 73 -14.62 -12.71 -4.55
N ARG A 74 -14.95 -13.96 -4.20
CA ARG A 74 -14.10 -15.12 -4.53
C ARG A 74 -13.93 -15.28 -6.04
N ARG A 75 -15.00 -15.10 -6.83
CA ARG A 75 -14.92 -15.23 -8.29
C ARG A 75 -14.06 -14.12 -8.89
N MET A 76 -14.25 -12.88 -8.44
CA MET A 76 -13.48 -11.74 -8.92
C MET A 76 -11.99 -11.83 -8.56
N LEU A 77 -11.67 -12.32 -7.36
CA LEU A 77 -10.29 -12.63 -6.97
C LEU A 77 -9.67 -13.64 -7.94
N LEU A 78 -10.33 -14.78 -8.16
CA LEU A 78 -9.77 -15.85 -9.01
C LEU A 78 -9.63 -15.41 -10.47
N LEU A 79 -10.64 -14.75 -11.03
CA LEU A 79 -10.58 -14.24 -12.40
C LEU A 79 -9.50 -13.18 -12.57
N GLY A 80 -9.39 -12.24 -11.62
CA GLY A 80 -8.35 -11.23 -11.62
C GLY A 80 -6.95 -11.83 -11.50
N SER A 81 -6.75 -12.80 -10.60
CA SER A 81 -5.47 -13.49 -10.46
C SER A 81 -5.12 -14.32 -11.71
N CYS A 82 -6.09 -15.00 -12.32
CA CYS A 82 -5.86 -15.74 -13.57
C CYS A 82 -5.50 -14.81 -14.74
N ALA A 83 -6.27 -13.74 -14.93
CA ALA A 83 -6.01 -12.76 -16.00
C ALA A 83 -4.66 -12.06 -15.79
N GLY A 84 -4.39 -11.57 -14.57
CA GLY A 84 -3.12 -10.92 -14.22
C GLY A 84 -1.94 -11.87 -14.38
N GLY A 85 -2.03 -13.09 -13.86
CA GLY A 85 -0.98 -14.11 -13.98
C GLY A 85 -0.70 -14.49 -15.44
N ALA A 86 -1.73 -14.68 -16.26
CA ALA A 86 -1.57 -14.99 -17.68
C ALA A 86 -0.88 -13.84 -18.44
N VAL A 87 -1.26 -12.60 -18.14
CA VAL A 87 -0.60 -11.43 -18.72
C VAL A 87 0.88 -11.35 -18.32
N LEU A 88 1.20 -11.58 -17.04
CA LEU A 88 2.59 -11.58 -16.57
C LEU A 88 3.44 -12.65 -17.25
N VAL A 89 2.89 -13.86 -17.44
CA VAL A 89 3.57 -14.93 -18.19
C VAL A 89 3.80 -14.54 -19.65
N ALA A 90 2.84 -13.86 -20.29
CA ALA A 90 2.95 -13.43 -21.68
C ALA A 90 3.85 -12.18 -21.85
N LEU A 91 4.04 -11.39 -20.79
CA LEU A 91 4.70 -10.09 -20.83
C LEU A 91 6.05 -10.14 -21.58
N PRO A 92 6.98 -11.08 -21.29
CA PRO A 92 8.27 -11.17 -21.98
C PRO A 92 8.21 -11.26 -23.51
N VAL A 93 7.19 -11.92 -24.06
CA VAL A 93 7.10 -12.18 -25.51
C VAL A 93 6.27 -11.12 -26.25
N LEU A 94 5.57 -10.24 -25.53
CA LEU A 94 4.74 -9.22 -26.14
C LEU A 94 5.59 -8.11 -26.77
N PRO A 95 5.24 -7.64 -27.99
CA PRO A 95 5.92 -6.49 -28.59
C PRO A 95 5.58 -5.19 -27.86
N LEU A 96 6.44 -4.17 -27.98
CA LEU A 96 6.30 -2.91 -27.25
C LEU A 96 4.93 -2.23 -27.41
N PRO A 97 4.33 -2.13 -28.62
CA PRO A 97 3.01 -1.52 -28.78
C PRO A 97 1.92 -2.26 -27.98
N ALA A 98 2.03 -3.58 -27.84
CA ALA A 98 1.06 -4.37 -27.09
C ALA A 98 1.16 -4.10 -25.58
N LEU A 99 2.34 -3.74 -25.06
CA LEU A 99 2.51 -3.43 -23.63
C LEU A 99 1.66 -2.23 -23.18
N TYR A 100 1.45 -1.25 -24.06
CA TYR A 100 0.59 -0.09 -23.78
C TYR A 100 -0.87 -0.47 -23.52
N ALA A 101 -1.36 -1.55 -24.12
CA ALA A 101 -2.70 -2.07 -23.88
C ALA A 101 -2.73 -3.07 -22.73
N VAL A 102 -1.72 -3.93 -22.64
CA VAL A 102 -1.74 -5.11 -21.76
C VAL A 102 -1.36 -4.76 -20.31
N LEU A 103 -0.41 -3.85 -20.08
CA LEU A 103 -0.01 -3.47 -18.71
C LEU A 103 -1.15 -2.81 -17.90
N PRO A 104 -1.95 -1.89 -18.47
CA PRO A 104 -3.12 -1.35 -17.76
C PRO A 104 -4.15 -2.43 -17.41
N LEU A 105 -4.35 -3.42 -18.28
CA LEU A 105 -5.25 -4.53 -18.00
C LEU A 105 -4.72 -5.44 -16.88
N ALA A 106 -3.41 -5.72 -16.86
CA ALA A 106 -2.78 -6.46 -15.76
C ALA A 106 -2.97 -5.72 -14.43
N GLN A 107 -2.67 -4.42 -14.42
CA GLN A 107 -2.80 -3.58 -13.25
C GLN A 107 -4.26 -3.44 -12.79
N TYR A 108 -5.20 -3.36 -13.73
CA TYR A 108 -6.63 -3.43 -13.43
C TYR A 108 -7.00 -4.73 -12.73
N ALA A 109 -6.54 -5.87 -13.24
CA ALA A 109 -6.76 -7.16 -12.61
C ALA A 109 -6.17 -7.19 -11.19
N THR A 110 -4.96 -6.64 -10.98
CA THR A 110 -4.35 -6.46 -9.66
C THR A 110 -5.24 -5.61 -8.74
N GLY A 111 -5.82 -4.52 -9.24
CA GLY A 111 -6.74 -3.67 -8.49
C GLY A 111 -8.00 -4.42 -8.05
N VAL A 112 -8.60 -5.20 -8.94
CA VAL A 112 -9.76 -6.05 -8.63
C VAL A 112 -9.42 -7.09 -7.57
N VAL A 113 -8.26 -7.75 -7.69
CA VAL A 113 -7.77 -8.73 -6.71
C VAL A 113 -7.59 -8.08 -5.33
N ARG A 114 -7.03 -6.87 -5.26
CA ARG A 114 -6.86 -6.13 -3.99
C ARG A 114 -8.19 -5.81 -3.32
N ALA A 115 -9.16 -5.30 -4.08
CA ALA A 115 -10.50 -5.01 -3.58
C ALA A 115 -11.20 -6.29 -3.08
N ALA A 116 -11.16 -7.37 -3.88
CA ALA A 116 -11.76 -8.64 -3.54
C ALA A 116 -11.13 -9.30 -2.31
N ASN A 117 -9.80 -9.28 -2.20
CA ASN A 117 -9.08 -9.75 -1.01
C ASN A 117 -9.51 -9.01 0.24
N SER A 118 -9.57 -7.67 0.17
CA SER A 118 -9.95 -6.84 1.32
C SER A 118 -11.36 -7.18 1.83
N ALA A 119 -12.32 -7.38 0.92
CA ALA A 119 -13.67 -7.79 1.26
C ALA A 119 -13.75 -9.21 1.82
N LEU A 120 -13.05 -10.18 1.22
CA LEU A 120 -13.03 -11.57 1.70
C LEU A 120 -12.45 -11.70 3.10
N VAL A 121 -11.38 -10.96 3.42
CA VAL A 121 -10.79 -10.98 4.77
C VAL A 121 -11.74 -10.35 5.79
N ALA A 122 -12.44 -9.27 5.44
CA ALA A 122 -13.41 -8.63 6.33
C ALA A 122 -14.53 -9.59 6.76
N VAL A 123 -14.96 -10.47 5.85
CA VAL A 123 -16.00 -11.48 6.09
C VAL A 123 -15.46 -12.72 6.80
N SER A 124 -14.30 -13.22 6.41
CA SER A 124 -13.85 -14.58 6.75
C SER A 124 -13.25 -14.72 8.16
N VAL A 125 -12.91 -13.62 8.83
CA VAL A 125 -12.26 -13.68 10.13
C VAL A 125 -13.28 -13.39 11.25
N PRO A 126 -13.47 -14.26 12.26
CA PRO A 126 -14.34 -14.00 13.41
C PRO A 126 -13.87 -12.79 14.24
N GLY A 127 -14.82 -12.05 14.85
CA GLY A 127 -14.58 -10.74 15.50
C GLY A 127 -13.47 -10.72 16.55
N GLY A 128 -13.24 -11.80 17.29
CA GLY A 128 -12.20 -11.88 18.33
C GLY A 128 -10.75 -12.02 17.83
N GLY A 129 -10.54 -12.55 16.61
CA GLY A 129 -9.20 -12.88 16.07
C GLY A 129 -8.73 -12.02 14.89
N ARG A 130 -9.54 -11.04 14.46
CA ARG A 130 -9.27 -10.17 13.29
C ARG A 130 -7.93 -9.47 13.36
N ARG A 131 -7.69 -8.73 14.44
CA ARG A 131 -6.48 -7.93 14.60
C ARG A 131 -5.21 -8.76 14.53
N GLN A 132 -5.19 -9.91 15.21
CA GLN A 132 -4.03 -10.83 15.18
C GLN A 132 -3.82 -11.43 13.79
N SER A 133 -4.89 -11.77 13.08
CA SER A 133 -4.81 -12.31 11.71
C SER A 133 -4.25 -11.28 10.73
N PHE A 134 -4.73 -10.04 10.77
CA PHE A 134 -4.19 -8.95 9.94
C PHE A 134 -2.72 -8.66 10.25
N ALA A 135 -2.35 -8.63 11.54
CA ALA A 135 -0.98 -8.41 11.95
C ALA A 135 -0.06 -9.52 11.43
N LEU A 136 -0.47 -10.80 11.53
CA LEU A 136 0.32 -11.92 11.04
C LEU A 136 0.46 -11.92 9.52
N THR A 137 -0.64 -11.66 8.80
CA THR A 137 -0.61 -11.57 7.33
C THR A 137 0.28 -10.43 6.87
N ARG A 138 0.21 -9.25 7.51
CA ARG A 138 1.08 -8.11 7.21
C ARG A 138 2.54 -8.45 7.47
N PHE A 139 2.85 -9.04 8.62
CA PHE A 139 4.20 -9.48 8.97
C PHE A 139 4.74 -10.47 7.93
N ALA A 140 3.93 -11.45 7.52
CA ALA A 140 4.30 -12.42 6.51
C ALA A 140 4.53 -11.78 5.12
N SER A 141 3.66 -10.86 4.70
CA SER A 141 3.85 -10.10 3.46
C SER A 141 5.13 -9.26 3.47
N ASN A 142 5.41 -8.54 4.56
CA ASN A 142 6.65 -7.80 4.70
C ASN A 142 7.87 -8.76 4.68
N GLY A 143 7.75 -9.93 5.32
CA GLY A 143 8.72 -11.01 5.25
C GLY A 143 9.06 -11.42 3.83
N GLY A 144 8.02 -11.70 3.03
CA GLY A 144 8.16 -12.04 1.62
C GLY A 144 8.80 -10.91 0.82
N PHE A 145 8.37 -9.66 1.04
CA PHE A 145 8.91 -8.49 0.35
C PHE A 145 10.36 -8.14 0.73
N THR A 146 10.84 -8.57 1.89
CA THR A 146 12.27 -8.46 2.27
C THR A 146 13.14 -9.45 1.51
N VAL A 147 12.64 -10.67 1.30
CA VAL A 147 13.40 -11.77 0.65
C VAL A 147 13.27 -11.74 -0.87
N GLY A 148 12.10 -11.34 -1.37
CA GLY A 148 11.76 -11.34 -2.79
C GLY A 148 12.76 -10.54 -3.65
N PRO A 149 13.00 -9.25 -3.39
CA PRO A 149 13.87 -8.43 -4.21
C PRO A 149 15.29 -8.97 -4.35
N PRO A 150 16.05 -9.34 -3.30
CA PRO A 150 17.35 -10.00 -3.48
C PRO A 150 17.30 -11.24 -4.36
N VAL A 151 16.28 -12.09 -4.18
CA VAL A 151 16.07 -13.29 -4.99
C VAL A 151 15.79 -12.91 -6.44
N GLY A 152 14.92 -11.93 -6.67
CA GLY A 152 14.63 -11.38 -7.99
C GLY A 152 15.87 -10.79 -8.66
N ALA A 153 16.68 -10.02 -7.94
CA ALA A 153 17.93 -9.48 -8.46
C ALA A 153 18.93 -10.57 -8.84
N LEU A 154 19.03 -11.65 -8.05
CA LEU A 154 19.86 -12.80 -8.38
C LEU A 154 19.35 -13.53 -9.64
N ILE A 155 18.03 -13.70 -9.77
CA ILE A 155 17.41 -14.29 -10.96
C ILE A 155 17.71 -13.42 -12.20
N ALA A 156 17.53 -12.10 -12.09
CA ALA A 156 17.80 -11.16 -13.16
C ALA A 156 19.27 -11.18 -13.60
N ALA A 157 20.19 -11.29 -12.63
CA ALA A 157 21.64 -11.31 -12.89
C ALA A 157 22.15 -12.64 -13.46
N ARG A 158 21.55 -13.78 -13.08
CA ARG A 158 22.01 -15.12 -13.48
C ARG A 158 21.29 -15.68 -14.70
N PHE A 159 20.04 -15.29 -14.91
CA PHE A 159 19.20 -15.77 -16.00
C PHE A 159 18.81 -14.60 -16.90
N SER A 160 17.68 -13.95 -16.63
CA SER A 160 17.23 -12.74 -17.31
C SER A 160 16.09 -12.10 -16.52
N TYR A 161 15.73 -10.87 -16.89
CA TYR A 161 14.55 -10.22 -16.32
C TYR A 161 13.24 -10.90 -16.72
N ASP A 162 13.19 -11.60 -17.86
CA ASP A 162 11.97 -12.28 -18.32
C ASP A 162 11.52 -13.37 -17.34
N TRP A 163 12.48 -14.04 -16.71
CA TRP A 163 12.21 -15.02 -15.65
C TRP A 163 11.48 -14.41 -14.44
N LEU A 164 11.67 -13.12 -14.15
CA LEU A 164 10.96 -12.46 -13.07
C LEU A 164 9.46 -12.45 -13.34
N PHE A 165 9.05 -12.03 -14.54
CA PHE A 165 7.64 -11.95 -14.91
C PHE A 165 7.02 -13.33 -15.10
N LEU A 166 7.78 -14.29 -15.63
CA LEU A 166 7.34 -15.67 -15.74
C LEU A 166 7.08 -16.28 -14.36
N LEU A 167 8.00 -16.13 -13.41
CA LEU A 167 7.86 -16.66 -12.05
C LEU A 167 6.77 -15.94 -11.25
N ASP A 168 6.64 -14.61 -11.40
CA ASP A 168 5.55 -13.83 -10.80
C ASP A 168 4.19 -14.27 -11.33
N GLY A 169 4.07 -14.42 -12.66
CA GLY A 169 2.85 -14.88 -13.33
C GLY A 169 2.47 -16.31 -12.94
N VAL A 170 3.40 -17.27 -13.05
CA VAL A 170 3.15 -18.67 -12.65
C VAL A 170 2.85 -18.76 -11.14
N GLY A 171 3.58 -18.03 -10.30
CA GLY A 171 3.34 -17.96 -8.86
C GLY A 171 1.94 -17.44 -8.54
N THR A 172 1.51 -16.38 -9.22
CA THR A 172 0.16 -15.81 -9.10
C THR A 172 -0.92 -16.84 -9.50
N LEU A 173 -0.72 -17.58 -10.61
CA LEU A 173 -1.65 -18.63 -11.05
C LEU A 173 -1.72 -19.79 -10.05
N LEU A 174 -0.58 -20.24 -9.51
CA LEU A 174 -0.53 -21.29 -8.49
C LEU A 174 -1.23 -20.85 -7.20
N LEU A 175 -1.02 -19.60 -6.78
CA LEU A 175 -1.72 -19.01 -5.63
C LEU A 175 -3.23 -18.88 -5.88
N ALA A 176 -3.66 -18.56 -7.10
CA ALA A 176 -5.07 -18.56 -7.47
C ALA A 176 -5.67 -19.98 -7.37
N CYS A 177 -4.98 -21.00 -7.88
CA CYS A 177 -5.39 -22.41 -7.75
C CYS A 177 -5.48 -22.85 -6.29
N TYR A 178 -4.51 -22.45 -5.47
CA TYR A 178 -4.51 -22.71 -4.04
C TYR A 178 -5.68 -22.00 -3.32
N ALA A 179 -5.88 -20.70 -3.61
CA ALA A 179 -6.98 -19.91 -3.08
C ALA A 179 -8.34 -20.49 -3.49
N ALA A 180 -8.46 -21.03 -4.70
CA ALA A 180 -9.68 -21.70 -5.15
C ALA A 180 -10.02 -22.94 -4.29
N ARG A 181 -9.02 -23.67 -3.80
CA ARG A 181 -9.24 -24.86 -2.94
C ARG A 181 -9.62 -24.50 -1.51
N ILE A 182 -9.14 -23.37 -1.00
CA ILE A 182 -9.29 -22.99 0.42
C ILE A 182 -10.45 -22.04 0.65
N LEU A 183 -10.67 -21.10 -0.26
CA LEU A 183 -11.73 -20.11 -0.08
C LEU A 183 -13.09 -20.79 -0.29
N PRO A 184 -14.00 -20.73 0.71
CA PRO A 184 -15.31 -21.33 0.59
C PRO A 184 -16.07 -20.73 -0.60
N ALA A 185 -16.73 -21.59 -1.40
CA ALA A 185 -17.46 -21.18 -2.59
C ALA A 185 -18.62 -20.21 -2.30
N ARG A 186 -19.09 -20.18 -1.04
CA ARG A 186 -20.14 -19.28 -0.55
C ARG A 186 -19.55 -18.34 0.50
N GLY A 187 -19.22 -17.13 0.06
CA GLY A 187 -18.78 -16.01 0.91
C GLY A 187 -19.79 -14.87 0.87
N THR A 188 -20.83 -15.03 1.70
CA THR A 188 -21.75 -14.06 2.31
C THR A 188 -22.39 -12.93 1.48
N ALA A 189 -23.71 -12.88 1.56
CA ALA A 189 -24.53 -11.72 1.26
C ALA A 189 -24.16 -10.53 2.17
N HIS A 190 -23.77 -9.43 1.52
CA HIS A 190 -24.01 -8.03 1.86
C HIS A 190 -24.42 -7.69 3.30
N SER A 191 -23.47 -7.16 4.08
CA SER A 191 -23.79 -5.98 4.87
C SER A 191 -23.63 -4.78 3.95
N ARG A 192 -24.72 -4.39 3.25
CA ARG A 192 -24.74 -3.08 2.57
C ARG A 192 -24.38 -2.03 3.62
N PRO A 193 -23.44 -1.09 3.34
CA PRO A 193 -23.19 0.02 4.25
C PRO A 193 -24.54 0.67 4.58
N ALA A 194 -24.85 0.82 5.86
CA ALA A 194 -26.07 1.50 6.26
C ALA A 194 -26.08 2.88 5.58
N PRO A 195 -27.17 3.26 4.90
CA PRO A 195 -27.26 4.59 4.31
C PRO A 195 -27.00 5.63 5.40
N PRO A 196 -26.30 6.74 5.07
CA PRO A 196 -26.06 7.79 6.03
C PRO A 196 -27.39 8.29 6.60
N PRO A 197 -27.45 8.66 7.88
CA PRO A 197 -28.67 9.19 8.47
C PRO A 197 -29.16 10.42 7.70
N PRO A 198 -30.48 10.63 7.58
CA PRO A 198 -31.05 11.82 6.94
C PRO A 198 -30.45 13.09 7.57
N GLY A 199 -29.95 14.02 6.74
CA GLY A 199 -29.34 15.27 7.21
C GLY A 199 -27.86 15.18 7.62
N ALA A 200 -27.19 14.05 7.39
CA ALA A 200 -25.75 13.94 7.62
C ALA A 200 -24.97 15.02 6.84
N PRO A 201 -23.99 15.71 7.47
CA PRO A 201 -23.18 16.71 6.81
C PRO A 201 -22.49 16.18 5.54
N GLY A 202 -22.40 17.01 4.51
CA GLY A 202 -21.62 16.70 3.32
C GLY A 202 -20.12 16.58 3.64
N LEU A 203 -19.39 15.79 2.85
CA LEU A 203 -17.95 15.53 3.04
C LEU A 203 -17.12 16.82 3.15
N TRP A 204 -17.43 17.82 2.33
CA TRP A 204 -16.76 19.12 2.35
C TRP A 204 -16.93 19.89 3.67
N ARG A 205 -18.10 19.76 4.31
CA ARG A 205 -18.37 20.37 5.61
C ARG A 205 -17.57 19.66 6.71
N GLU A 206 -17.49 18.34 6.65
CA GLU A 206 -16.69 17.54 7.58
C GLU A 206 -15.18 17.83 7.43
N LEU A 207 -14.68 18.00 6.21
CA LEU A 207 -13.28 18.37 5.96
C LEU A 207 -12.97 19.79 6.45
N ARG A 208 -13.88 20.76 6.21
CA ARG A 208 -13.73 22.13 6.72
C ARG A 208 -13.69 22.19 8.25
N ALA A 209 -14.44 21.32 8.93
CA ALA A 209 -14.41 21.22 10.39
C ALA A 209 -13.10 20.57 10.93
N ARG A 210 -12.30 19.94 10.07
CA ARG A 210 -11.08 19.20 10.44
C ARG A 210 -9.91 19.63 9.54
N PRO A 211 -9.46 20.88 9.63
CA PRO A 211 -8.52 21.46 8.67
C PRO A 211 -7.15 20.78 8.61
N ALA A 212 -6.76 20.00 9.63
CA ALA A 212 -5.55 19.18 9.58
C ALA A 212 -5.65 17.96 8.62
N VAL A 213 -6.86 17.44 8.38
CA VAL A 213 -7.09 16.30 7.47
C VAL A 213 -6.75 16.62 6.01
N PRO A 214 -7.26 17.71 5.38
CA PRO A 214 -6.88 18.03 4.00
C PRO A 214 -5.39 18.35 3.85
N VAL A 215 -4.76 19.00 4.84
CA VAL A 215 -3.30 19.23 4.84
C VAL A 215 -2.55 17.89 4.84
N LEU A 216 -2.97 16.96 5.70
CA LEU A 216 -2.41 15.61 5.72
C LEU A 216 -2.63 14.88 4.39
N LEU A 217 -3.83 14.93 3.80
CA LEU A 217 -4.11 14.27 2.52
C LEU A 217 -3.22 14.81 1.39
N ALA A 218 -3.03 16.13 1.32
CA ALA A 218 -2.11 16.75 0.36
C ALA A 218 -0.67 16.30 0.60
N ALA A 219 -0.23 16.28 1.87
CA ALA A 219 1.10 15.79 2.24
C ALA A 219 1.30 14.31 1.89
N ILE A 220 0.25 13.47 1.98
CA ILE A 220 0.27 12.07 1.58
C ILE A 220 0.47 11.92 0.07
N VAL A 221 -0.21 12.72 -0.76
CA VAL A 221 0.03 12.72 -2.21
C VAL A 221 1.50 13.03 -2.51
N CYS A 222 2.04 14.08 -1.89
CA CYS A 222 3.44 14.48 -2.08
C CYS A 222 4.43 13.42 -1.61
N VAL A 223 4.26 12.88 -0.40
CA VAL A 223 5.22 11.91 0.13
C VAL A 223 5.13 10.56 -0.59
N ASP A 224 3.95 10.09 -0.99
CA ASP A 224 3.85 8.86 -1.79
C ASP A 224 4.43 9.09 -3.19
N LEU A 225 4.26 10.27 -3.81
CA LEU A 225 4.93 10.61 -5.06
C LEU A 225 6.46 10.49 -4.97
N VAL A 226 7.03 11.00 -3.88
CA VAL A 226 8.48 10.99 -3.61
C VAL A 226 8.97 9.60 -3.20
N TYR A 227 8.29 8.96 -2.24
CA TYR A 227 8.65 7.64 -1.73
C TYR A 227 8.65 6.57 -2.82
N ARG A 228 7.77 6.70 -3.83
CA ARG A 228 7.62 5.71 -4.91
C ARG A 228 8.71 5.81 -5.98
N GLN A 229 9.52 6.88 -5.98
CA GLN A 229 10.70 7.00 -6.85
C GLN A 229 11.70 5.86 -6.66
N GLN A 230 11.75 5.23 -5.48
CA GLN A 230 12.59 4.06 -5.23
C GLN A 230 12.30 2.86 -6.15
N TYR A 231 11.10 2.78 -6.74
CA TYR A 231 10.68 1.71 -7.64
C TYR A 231 10.76 2.11 -9.12
N SER A 232 11.11 3.36 -9.42
CA SER A 232 11.18 3.89 -10.78
C SER A 232 12.54 4.50 -11.09
N THR A 233 12.81 5.71 -10.61
CA THR A 233 14.00 6.49 -10.98
C THR A 233 15.24 6.07 -10.22
N LEU A 234 15.11 5.61 -8.97
CA LEU A 234 16.25 5.15 -8.16
C LEU A 234 17.06 4.03 -8.83
N PRO A 235 16.47 2.92 -9.31
CA PRO A 235 17.27 1.88 -9.92
C PRO A 235 17.93 2.31 -11.23
N VAL A 236 17.35 3.27 -11.96
CA VAL A 236 18.02 3.87 -13.14
C VAL A 236 19.21 4.71 -12.70
N PHE A 237 19.04 5.57 -11.70
CA PHE A 237 20.14 6.35 -11.12
C PHE A 237 21.28 5.46 -10.62
N LEU A 238 20.96 4.37 -9.94
CA LEU A 238 21.96 3.41 -9.49
C LEU A 238 22.70 2.80 -10.69
N ALA A 239 21.98 2.39 -11.74
CA ALA A 239 22.59 1.81 -12.93
C ALA A 239 23.50 2.81 -13.68
N ASP A 240 23.06 4.07 -13.82
CA ASP A 240 23.83 5.14 -14.47
C ASP A 240 25.16 5.43 -13.73
N HIS A 241 25.21 5.17 -12.42
CA HIS A 241 26.39 5.35 -11.57
C HIS A 241 27.11 4.03 -11.27
N GLY A 242 26.90 3.00 -12.10
CA GLY A 242 27.67 1.74 -12.05
C GLY A 242 27.20 0.73 -10.99
N HIS A 243 26.10 0.99 -10.29
CA HIS A 243 25.52 0.03 -9.35
C HIS A 243 24.52 -0.88 -10.06
N GLY A 244 24.84 -2.16 -10.14
CA GLY A 244 23.99 -3.15 -10.80
C GLY A 244 22.72 -3.53 -10.02
N THR A 245 21.85 -4.31 -10.68
CA THR A 245 20.56 -4.79 -10.17
C THR A 245 20.64 -5.54 -8.84
N ALA A 246 21.75 -6.23 -8.58
CA ALA A 246 22.02 -6.90 -7.32
C ALA A 246 22.04 -5.91 -6.15
N PHE A 247 22.75 -4.78 -6.31
CA PHE A 247 22.80 -3.73 -5.28
C PHE A 247 21.42 -3.13 -5.03
N TYR A 248 20.68 -2.84 -6.09
CA TYR A 248 19.29 -2.38 -5.98
C TYR A 248 18.39 -3.37 -5.22
N GLY A 249 18.46 -4.67 -5.56
CA GLY A 249 17.69 -5.71 -4.85
C GLY A 249 18.01 -5.78 -3.36
N TRP A 250 19.29 -5.67 -3.00
CA TRP A 250 19.72 -5.60 -1.60
C TRP A 250 19.25 -4.33 -0.89
N LEU A 251 19.22 -3.17 -1.56
CA LEU A 251 18.65 -1.95 -0.98
C LEU A 251 17.16 -2.11 -0.65
N ILE A 252 16.36 -2.70 -1.55
CA ILE A 252 14.95 -2.95 -1.26
C ILE A 252 14.80 -3.97 -0.12
N ALA A 253 15.72 -4.93 0.01
CA ALA A 253 15.75 -5.85 1.16
C ALA A 253 16.06 -5.13 2.47
N VAL A 254 16.97 -4.15 2.46
CA VAL A 254 17.25 -3.31 3.64
C VAL A 254 15.97 -2.57 4.05
N ASN A 255 15.21 -2.03 3.09
CA ASN A 255 13.90 -1.42 3.38
C ASN A 255 12.96 -2.43 4.08
N GLY A 256 12.73 -3.59 3.50
CA GLY A 256 11.86 -4.60 4.10
C GLY A 256 12.36 -5.09 5.48
N GLY A 257 13.67 -5.29 5.64
CA GLY A 257 14.29 -5.73 6.88
C GLY A 257 14.15 -4.70 8.01
N VAL A 258 14.40 -3.42 7.72
CA VAL A 258 14.20 -2.33 8.68
C VAL A 258 12.73 -2.23 9.09
N ILE A 259 11.79 -2.37 8.15
CA ILE A 259 10.34 -2.42 8.46
C ILE A 259 10.03 -3.59 9.41
N LEU A 260 10.47 -4.81 9.09
CA LEU A 260 10.20 -5.99 9.91
C LEU A 260 10.74 -5.85 11.34
N CYS A 261 11.95 -5.30 11.47
CA CYS A 261 12.61 -5.15 12.76
C CYS A 261 12.02 -4.00 13.59
N LEU A 262 11.66 -2.88 12.97
CA LEU A 262 11.38 -1.63 13.68
C LEU A 262 9.91 -1.18 13.63
N GLU A 263 9.07 -1.69 12.72
CA GLU A 263 7.67 -1.24 12.60
C GLU A 263 6.88 -1.47 13.89
N LEU A 264 6.95 -2.69 14.45
CA LEU A 264 6.22 -3.04 15.69
C LEU A 264 6.80 -2.32 16.93
N PRO A 265 8.13 -2.29 17.17
CA PRO A 265 8.70 -1.52 18.25
C PRO A 265 8.37 -0.02 18.17
N ALA A 266 8.48 0.59 16.98
CA ALA A 266 8.19 2.01 16.79
C ALA A 266 6.71 2.31 17.06
N ALA A 267 5.79 1.49 16.55
CA ALA A 267 4.36 1.63 16.82
C ALA A 267 4.03 1.54 18.32
N HIS A 268 4.70 0.63 19.04
CA HIS A 268 4.50 0.48 20.48
C HIS A 268 5.08 1.64 21.29
N ALA A 269 6.29 2.10 20.95
CA ALA A 269 7.01 3.17 21.65
C ALA A 269 6.35 4.55 21.43
N LEU A 270 5.77 4.78 20.26
CA LEU A 270 5.20 6.07 19.88
C LEU A 270 3.69 6.16 20.11
N ARG A 271 3.03 5.12 20.63
CA ARG A 271 1.56 5.06 20.82
C ARG A 271 0.96 6.22 21.61
N ALA A 272 1.72 6.84 22.50
CA ALA A 272 1.27 7.93 23.36
C ALA A 272 1.64 9.33 22.82
N ARG A 273 2.35 9.40 21.68
CA ARG A 273 2.78 10.67 21.07
C ARG A 273 1.68 11.19 20.14
N ALA A 274 1.67 12.50 19.91
CA ALA A 274 0.72 13.14 19.00
C ALA A 274 0.91 12.64 17.56
N PRO A 275 -0.13 12.10 16.88
CA PRO A 275 -0.01 11.47 15.57
C PRO A 275 0.61 12.38 14.49
N LEU A 276 0.18 13.64 14.40
CA LEU A 276 0.71 14.59 13.43
C LEU A 276 2.19 14.93 13.66
N GLY A 277 2.67 14.86 14.91
CA GLY A 277 4.09 15.02 15.23
C GLY A 277 4.91 13.88 14.64
N ILE A 278 4.45 12.63 14.84
CA ILE A 278 5.10 11.44 14.30
C ILE A 278 5.12 11.48 12.77
N VAL A 279 3.97 11.76 12.15
CA VAL A 279 3.84 11.82 10.68
C VAL A 279 4.75 12.90 10.11
N GLY A 280 4.70 14.13 10.64
CA GLY A 280 5.52 15.23 10.15
C GLY A 280 7.01 14.96 10.26
N THR A 281 7.47 14.37 11.36
CA THR A 281 8.87 13.92 11.51
C THR A 281 9.21 12.80 10.52
N GLY A 282 8.30 11.86 10.28
CA GLY A 282 8.49 10.81 9.29
C GLY A 282 8.69 11.36 7.87
N LEU A 283 7.90 12.36 7.48
CA LEU A 283 8.02 13.04 6.18
C LEU A 283 9.35 13.79 6.04
N LEU A 284 9.82 14.44 7.12
CA LEU A 284 11.15 15.06 7.15
C LEU A 284 12.27 14.03 6.98
N LEU A 285 12.15 12.84 7.58
CA LEU A 285 13.13 11.76 7.41
C LEU A 285 13.15 11.21 5.98
N VAL A 286 12.00 11.15 5.30
CA VAL A 286 11.94 10.81 3.86
C VAL A 286 12.68 11.87 3.04
N GLY A 287 12.45 13.16 3.33
CA GLY A 287 13.14 14.26 2.64
C GLY A 287 14.65 14.27 2.89
N ALA A 288 15.06 14.07 4.14
CA ALA A 288 16.47 13.90 4.52
C ALA A 288 17.10 12.68 3.83
N GLY A 289 16.34 11.59 3.70
CA GLY A 289 16.78 10.40 2.97
C GLY A 289 17.17 10.74 1.53
N TYR A 290 16.27 11.35 0.76
CA TYR A 290 16.59 11.73 -0.61
C TYR A 290 17.66 12.83 -0.72
N ALA A 291 17.77 13.71 0.28
CA ALA A 291 18.84 14.71 0.33
C ALA A 291 20.25 14.08 0.41
N LEU A 292 20.38 12.86 0.96
CA LEU A 292 21.66 12.14 1.01
C LEU A 292 22.17 11.72 -0.37
N LEU A 293 21.32 11.71 -1.41
CA LEU A 293 21.73 11.44 -2.79
C LEU A 293 22.20 12.68 -3.56
N ILE A 294 22.14 13.88 -2.95
CA ILE A 294 22.63 15.12 -3.56
C ILE A 294 24.16 15.17 -3.64
N PRO A 295 24.93 14.90 -2.57
CA PRO A 295 26.39 15.07 -2.59
C PRO A 295 27.13 13.94 -3.33
N GLY A 296 26.50 12.79 -3.58
CA GLY A 296 27.17 11.68 -4.24
C GLY A 296 26.32 10.45 -4.49
N ASP A 297 26.80 9.64 -5.41
CA ASP A 297 26.28 8.39 -5.96
C ASP A 297 26.86 7.13 -5.29
N GLY A 298 27.70 7.30 -4.27
CA GLY A 298 28.33 6.21 -3.55
C GLY A 298 27.34 5.25 -2.89
N ALA A 299 27.71 3.97 -2.81
CA ALA A 299 26.87 2.92 -2.21
C ALA A 299 26.43 3.25 -0.76
N ALA A 300 27.30 3.89 0.02
CA ALA A 300 26.99 4.32 1.38
C ALA A 300 25.84 5.34 1.43
N PHE A 301 25.81 6.31 0.50
CA PHE A 301 24.72 7.28 0.41
C PHE A 301 23.40 6.61 0.08
N ALA A 302 23.39 5.66 -0.85
CA ALA A 302 22.19 4.91 -1.20
C ALA A 302 21.66 4.06 -0.03
N VAL A 303 22.54 3.41 0.73
CA VAL A 303 22.16 2.64 1.93
C VAL A 303 21.61 3.56 3.03
N LEU A 304 22.29 4.68 3.33
CA LEU A 304 21.83 5.64 4.33
C LEU A 304 20.51 6.30 3.92
N MET A 305 20.35 6.65 2.65
CA MET A 305 19.09 7.12 2.08
C MET A 305 17.99 6.09 2.34
N MET A 306 18.24 4.82 2.01
CA MET A 306 17.24 3.76 2.15
C MET A 306 16.82 3.57 3.61
N VAL A 307 17.77 3.55 4.54
CA VAL A 307 17.48 3.45 5.98
C VAL A 307 16.66 4.65 6.45
N SER A 308 17.07 5.89 6.12
CA SER A 308 16.36 7.11 6.50
C SER A 308 14.94 7.14 5.94
N LEU A 309 14.79 6.81 4.66
CA LEU A 309 13.51 6.74 3.96
C LEU A 309 12.58 5.69 4.60
N THR A 310 13.14 4.56 5.01
CA THR A 310 12.39 3.49 5.66
C THR A 310 11.94 3.86 7.07
N LEU A 311 12.81 4.51 7.85
CA LEU A 311 12.43 5.06 9.15
C LEU A 311 11.30 6.07 8.99
N GLY A 312 11.38 6.95 7.99
CA GLY A 312 10.31 7.88 7.64
C GLY A 312 8.98 7.17 7.35
N GLU A 313 9.01 6.12 6.52
CA GLU A 313 7.84 5.29 6.21
C GLU A 313 7.17 4.68 7.44
N ILE A 314 7.97 4.09 8.32
CA ILE A 314 7.47 3.46 9.56
C ILE A 314 6.69 4.48 10.41
N LEU A 315 7.18 5.72 10.47
CA LEU A 315 6.53 6.78 11.24
C LEU A 315 5.24 7.27 10.58
N TYR A 316 5.26 7.57 9.27
CA TYR A 316 4.13 8.27 8.65
C TYR A 316 2.99 7.34 8.23
N LYS A 317 3.28 6.16 7.70
CA LYS A 317 2.29 5.42 6.89
C LYS A 317 1.16 4.83 7.73
N THR A 318 1.51 4.13 8.81
CA THR A 318 0.55 3.54 9.75
C THR A 318 -0.16 4.63 10.56
N THR A 319 0.60 5.60 11.06
CA THR A 319 0.08 6.71 11.88
C THR A 319 -0.87 7.63 11.11
N ALA A 320 -0.57 7.96 9.84
CA ALA A 320 -1.44 8.80 9.03
C ALA A 320 -2.77 8.10 8.70
N THR A 321 -2.72 6.81 8.35
CA THR A 321 -3.93 6.01 8.09
C THR A 321 -4.85 5.99 9.32
N ALA A 322 -4.26 5.76 10.51
CA ALA A 322 -4.99 5.76 11.78
C ALA A 322 -5.57 7.13 12.12
N TYR A 323 -4.77 8.20 11.98
CA TYR A 323 -5.25 9.56 12.25
C TYR A 323 -6.47 9.93 11.39
N VAL A 324 -6.46 9.60 10.09
CA VAL A 324 -7.61 9.85 9.21
C VAL A 324 -8.83 9.02 9.64
N ALA A 325 -8.63 7.79 10.14
CA ALA A 325 -9.70 6.96 10.68
C ALA A 325 -10.33 7.58 11.94
N ASP A 326 -9.50 8.02 12.88
CA ASP A 326 -9.92 8.57 14.17
C ASP A 326 -10.65 9.90 14.03
N GLN A 327 -10.28 10.70 13.02
CA GLN A 327 -10.96 11.95 12.68
C GLN A 327 -12.31 11.73 12.00
N ALA A 328 -12.55 10.56 11.41
CA ALA A 328 -13.74 10.33 10.61
C ALA A 328 -14.99 10.12 11.49
N PRO A 329 -16.08 10.87 11.26
CA PRO A 329 -17.33 10.62 11.97
C PRO A 329 -17.89 9.24 11.59
N ALA A 330 -18.68 8.64 12.49
CA ALA A 330 -19.18 7.27 12.33
C ALA A 330 -19.88 7.02 10.97
N HIS A 331 -20.61 8.02 10.46
CA HIS A 331 -21.32 7.93 9.18
C HIS A 331 -20.44 8.16 7.94
N ALA A 332 -19.18 8.58 8.10
CA ALA A 332 -18.27 8.90 7.00
C ALA A 332 -16.90 8.19 7.07
N GLN A 333 -16.72 7.20 7.95
CA GLN A 333 -15.46 6.44 8.08
C GLN A 333 -14.96 5.89 6.73
N GLY A 334 -15.84 5.25 5.97
CA GLY A 334 -15.49 4.73 4.64
C GLY A 334 -15.06 5.82 3.65
N ARG A 335 -15.68 7.01 3.71
CA ARG A 335 -15.32 8.15 2.84
C ARG A 335 -13.93 8.70 3.18
N PHE A 336 -13.63 8.87 4.46
CA PHE A 336 -12.32 9.34 4.92
C PHE A 336 -11.21 8.34 4.56
N GLN A 337 -11.44 7.04 4.76
CA GLN A 337 -10.48 6.01 4.35
C GLN A 337 -10.29 5.97 2.83
N SER A 338 -11.36 6.17 2.06
CA SER A 338 -11.28 6.26 0.59
C SER A 338 -10.48 7.48 0.13
N LEU A 339 -10.61 8.63 0.81
CA LEU A 339 -9.80 9.82 0.53
C LEU A 339 -8.31 9.56 0.79
N TYR A 340 -7.97 8.93 1.93
CA TYR A 340 -6.59 8.57 2.23
C TYR A 340 -6.01 7.60 1.19
N ALA A 341 -6.75 6.53 0.88
CA ALA A 341 -6.33 5.55 -0.13
C ALA A 341 -6.16 6.22 -1.51
N GLY A 342 -7.09 7.10 -1.90
CA GLY A 342 -7.02 7.87 -3.14
C GLY A 342 -5.80 8.78 -3.19
N ALA A 343 -5.49 9.51 -2.11
CA ALA A 343 -4.29 10.33 -2.01
C ALA A 343 -3.00 9.52 -2.19
N SER A 344 -2.88 8.40 -1.47
CA SER A 344 -1.71 7.51 -1.54
C SER A 344 -1.51 6.88 -2.92
N ILE A 345 -2.59 6.37 -3.52
CA ILE A 345 -2.55 5.78 -4.86
C ILE A 345 -2.21 6.85 -5.91
N SER A 346 -2.74 8.08 -5.77
CA SER A 346 -2.42 9.18 -6.70
C SER A 346 -0.92 9.46 -6.72
N GLY A 347 -0.27 9.55 -5.56
CA GLY A 347 1.19 9.69 -5.48
C GLY A 347 1.92 8.52 -6.16
N GLN A 348 1.47 7.29 -5.92
CA GLN A 348 2.04 6.09 -6.54
C GLN A 348 1.95 6.07 -8.06
N VAL A 349 0.82 6.48 -8.63
CA VAL A 349 0.60 6.45 -10.09
C VAL A 349 1.35 7.59 -10.78
N LEU A 350 1.44 8.75 -10.14
CA LEU A 350 2.13 9.93 -10.68
C LEU A 350 3.66 9.83 -10.57
N ALA A 351 4.19 8.97 -9.68
CA ALA A 351 5.62 8.89 -9.43
C ALA A 351 6.46 8.49 -10.65
N PRO A 352 6.21 7.36 -11.34
CA PRO A 352 6.99 6.98 -12.51
C PRO A 352 6.97 8.01 -13.66
N PRO A 353 5.82 8.57 -14.10
CA PRO A 353 5.82 9.52 -15.22
C PRO A 353 6.46 10.86 -14.85
N LEU A 354 6.19 11.43 -13.67
CA LEU A 354 6.79 12.71 -13.26
C LEU A 354 8.28 12.56 -12.97
N GLY A 355 8.65 11.49 -12.25
CA GLY A 355 10.04 11.19 -11.96
C GLY A 355 10.84 10.90 -13.22
N GLY A 356 10.28 10.11 -14.14
CA GLY A 356 10.96 9.77 -15.39
C GLY A 356 11.13 10.96 -16.34
N ALA A 357 10.13 11.85 -16.42
CA ALA A 357 10.22 13.08 -17.20
C ALA A 357 11.26 14.07 -16.63
N LEU A 358 11.29 14.23 -15.31
CA LEU A 358 12.28 15.08 -14.64
C LEU A 358 13.68 14.49 -14.77
N TYR A 359 13.83 13.17 -14.60
CA TYR A 359 15.11 12.49 -14.73
C TYR A 359 15.71 12.63 -16.13
N ALA A 360 14.88 12.64 -17.18
CA ALA A 360 15.36 12.82 -18.54
C ALA A 360 15.79 14.25 -18.89
N THR A 361 15.18 15.26 -18.26
CA THR A 361 15.46 16.68 -18.56
C THR A 361 16.48 17.30 -17.62
N ALA A 362 16.44 16.95 -16.34
CA ALA A 362 17.33 17.45 -15.31
C ALA A 362 17.55 16.41 -14.19
N PRO A 363 18.35 15.36 -14.43
CA PRO A 363 18.60 14.29 -13.45
C PRO A 363 19.08 14.83 -12.09
N ALA A 364 19.93 15.85 -12.09
CA ALA A 364 20.47 16.47 -10.88
C ALA A 364 19.40 17.17 -10.02
N LEU A 365 18.26 17.56 -10.58
CA LEU A 365 17.17 18.22 -9.84
C LEU A 365 16.20 17.23 -9.18
N LEU A 366 16.22 15.94 -9.57
CA LEU A 366 15.26 14.96 -9.06
C LEU A 366 15.35 14.79 -7.54
N TRP A 367 16.55 14.55 -7.01
CA TRP A 367 16.74 14.31 -5.58
C TRP A 367 16.52 15.57 -4.72
N PRO A 368 17.03 16.76 -5.09
CA PRO A 368 16.65 18.01 -4.44
C PRO A 368 15.15 18.28 -4.45
N ALA A 369 14.47 18.05 -5.58
CA ALA A 369 13.01 18.23 -5.66
C ALA A 369 12.27 17.26 -4.73
N CYS A 370 12.68 15.99 -4.69
CA CYS A 370 12.14 15.00 -3.78
C CYS A 370 12.34 15.41 -2.30
N ALA A 371 13.55 15.83 -1.95
CA ALA A 371 13.88 16.27 -0.61
C ALA A 371 13.04 17.48 -0.18
N VAL A 372 12.96 18.52 -1.04
CA VAL A 372 12.17 19.72 -0.77
C VAL A 372 10.69 19.40 -0.64
N LEU A 373 10.11 18.63 -1.58
CA LEU A 373 8.69 18.27 -1.53
C LEU A 373 8.32 17.49 -0.26
N ALA A 374 9.12 16.49 0.12
CA ALA A 374 8.88 15.72 1.34
C ALA A 374 9.08 16.58 2.61
N CYS A 375 10.08 17.46 2.63
CA CYS A 375 10.31 18.36 3.75
C CYS A 375 9.19 19.41 3.90
N LEU A 376 8.73 20.00 2.80
CA LEU A 376 7.59 20.93 2.80
C LEU A 376 6.32 20.24 3.29
N ALA A 377 6.05 19.01 2.82
CA ALA A 377 4.94 18.21 3.29
C ALA A 377 5.05 17.92 4.80
N GLY A 378 6.25 17.56 5.29
CA GLY A 378 6.50 17.34 6.72
C GLY A 378 6.28 18.59 7.56
N CYS A 379 6.85 19.72 7.15
CA CYS A 379 6.65 21.03 7.79
C CYS A 379 5.18 21.44 7.81
N ALA A 380 4.44 21.23 6.72
CA ALA A 380 3.01 21.53 6.66
C ALA A 380 2.20 20.68 7.65
N VAL A 381 2.50 19.38 7.76
CA VAL A 381 1.85 18.48 8.75
C VAL A 381 2.21 18.88 10.19
N LEU A 382 3.45 19.29 10.46
CA LEU A 382 3.85 19.79 11.77
C LEU A 382 3.16 21.12 12.12
N ALA A 383 3.02 22.02 11.15
CA ALA A 383 2.27 23.27 11.32
C ALA A 383 0.78 23.01 11.57
N ALA A 384 0.20 21.97 10.93
CA ALA A 384 -1.19 21.58 11.11
C ALA A 384 -1.53 21.17 12.57
N ARG A 385 -0.53 20.89 13.41
CA ARG A 385 -0.72 20.64 14.85
C ARG A 385 -1.31 21.84 15.59
N ARG A 386 -1.13 23.05 15.06
CA ARG A 386 -1.64 24.30 15.65
C ARG A 386 -3.08 24.60 15.23
N LEU A 387 -3.63 23.84 14.28
CA LEU A 387 -4.99 24.04 13.82
C LEU A 387 -5.99 23.56 14.88
N PRO A 388 -7.14 24.24 15.01
CA PRO A 388 -8.15 23.89 16.00
C PRO A 388 -8.70 22.48 15.73
N VAL A 389 -8.73 21.66 16.79
CA VAL A 389 -9.40 20.36 16.79
C VAL A 389 -10.84 20.60 17.20
N SER A 390 -11.80 20.45 16.28
CA SER A 390 -13.21 20.45 16.66
C SER A 390 -13.47 19.21 17.53
N PRO A 391 -14.09 19.36 18.72
CA PRO A 391 -14.36 18.22 19.59
C PRO A 391 -15.19 17.19 18.84
N VAL A 392 -14.68 15.96 18.74
CA VAL A 392 -15.45 14.82 18.25
C VAL A 392 -16.59 14.60 19.24
N PRO A 393 -17.87 14.59 18.82
CA PRO A 393 -18.96 14.23 19.72
C PRO A 393 -18.70 12.81 20.21
N VAL A 394 -18.35 12.67 21.50
CA VAL A 394 -18.29 11.37 22.14
C VAL A 394 -19.69 10.77 22.01
N PRO A 395 -19.87 9.56 21.45
CA PRO A 395 -21.17 8.90 21.48
C PRO A 395 -21.59 8.85 22.94
N ALA A 396 -22.72 9.49 23.27
CA ALA A 396 -23.27 9.41 24.61
C ALA A 396 -23.27 7.93 25.01
N ALA A 397 -22.57 7.59 26.09
CA ALA A 397 -22.59 6.25 26.64
C ALA A 397 -24.06 5.85 26.68
N ARG A 398 -24.43 4.76 25.98
CA ARG A 398 -25.77 4.18 26.16
C ARG A 398 -25.91 4.02 27.66
N ARG A 399 -26.82 4.78 28.27
CA ARG A 399 -27.26 4.49 29.62
C ARG A 399 -27.59 3.00 29.61
N PRO A 400 -27.13 2.21 30.59
CA PRO A 400 -27.64 0.86 30.72
C PRO A 400 -29.15 1.01 30.88
N ASP A 401 -29.88 0.69 29.80
CA ASP A 401 -31.32 0.56 29.87
C ASP A 401 -31.57 -0.45 30.98
N ALA A 402 -32.41 -0.03 31.92
CA ALA A 402 -32.76 -0.80 33.09
C ALA A 402 -33.26 -2.19 32.67
N GLU A 403 -32.39 -3.19 32.74
CA GLU A 403 -32.78 -4.59 32.97
C GLU A 403 -33.35 -4.69 34.39
N THR A 404 -34.47 -4.01 34.64
CA THR A 404 -35.39 -4.39 35.71
C THR A 404 -36.57 -5.08 35.06
N GLY A 405 -36.32 -6.29 34.57
CA GLY A 405 -37.37 -7.29 34.38
C GLY A 405 -37.84 -7.77 35.75
N SER A 406 -38.61 -6.92 36.44
CA SER A 406 -39.37 -7.33 37.62
C SER A 406 -40.77 -7.73 37.14
N PRO A 407 -41.16 -9.02 37.18
CA PRO A 407 -42.50 -9.41 36.81
C PRO A 407 -43.49 -8.85 37.83
N ALA A 408 -44.46 -8.08 37.35
CA ALA A 408 -45.59 -7.62 38.14
C ALA A 408 -46.31 -8.83 38.75
N ARG A 409 -46.29 -8.95 40.08
CA ARG A 409 -47.17 -9.89 40.80
C ARG A 409 -48.62 -9.41 40.64
N PRO A 410 -49.56 -10.29 40.28
CA PRO A 410 -50.97 -9.94 40.25
C PRO A 410 -51.49 -9.74 41.69
N ARG A 411 -52.32 -8.71 41.87
CA ARG A 411 -53.14 -8.53 43.07
C ARG A 411 -54.32 -9.51 43.03
N SER A 412 -54.40 -10.39 44.02
CA SER A 412 -55.62 -11.03 44.54
C SER A 412 -55.44 -11.02 46.07
N GLY A 413 -56.39 -10.55 46.88
CA GLY A 413 -57.77 -11.03 46.91
C GLY A 413 -57.82 -12.12 47.94
#